data_AF-A0A2S8NXQ6-F1
#
_entry.id   AF-A0A2S8NXQ6-F1
#
_cell.length_a   1.000
_cell.length_b   1.000
_cell.length_c   1.000
_cell.angle_alpha   90.00
_cell.angle_beta   90.00
_cell.angle_gamma   90.00
#
_symmetry.space_group_name_H-M   'P 1'
#
loop_
_entity.id
_entity.type
_entity.pdbx_description
1 polymer ?
#
loop_
_entity_poly.entity_id
_entity_poly.type
_entity_poly.pdbx_seq_one_letter_code
_entity_poly.pdbx_strand_id
1 'polypeptide(L)'
;MKSSVYGWSFSGAILDAYIDLINRVKQISGRSDLDGSPLMQQVFSPRNPQIILSDDQDEQQGFMWLFAGAVMAIRNPKAHKITDVTDPQRTLEWLSFASVLHRVLDDIENLSNS
;
A
#
# COMPACT_ATOMS: atom_id res chain seq x y z
N MET A 1 -14.86 -12.07 27.15
CA MET A 1 -15.04 -10.66 26.77
C MET A 1 -14.70 -10.55 25.28
N LYS A 2 -15.70 -10.71 24.40
CA LYS A 2 -15.56 -10.54 22.95
C LYS A 2 -16.25 -9.23 22.56
N SER A 3 -15.48 -8.21 22.24
CA SER A 3 -15.89 -6.99 21.55
C SER A 3 -14.67 -6.56 20.74
N SER A 4 -14.68 -6.32 19.43
CA SER A 4 -15.75 -5.84 18.57
C SER A 4 -15.46 -6.35 17.16
N VAL A 5 -16.48 -6.95 16.55
CA VAL A 5 -16.57 -7.31 15.14
C VAL A 5 -16.69 -5.99 14.36
N TYR A 6 -15.76 -5.75 13.43
CA TYR A 6 -15.85 -4.75 12.35
C TYR A 6 -16.63 -3.47 12.67
N GLY A 7 -16.03 -2.59 13.48
CA GLY A 7 -16.59 -1.26 13.80
C GLY A 7 -15.48 -0.23 13.79
N TRP A 8 -15.58 0.73 12.86
CA TRP A 8 -14.83 1.99 12.73
C TRP A 8 -13.82 2.27 13.85
N SER A 9 -12.62 1.72 13.72
CA SER A 9 -11.47 2.06 14.55
C SER A 9 -10.41 2.71 13.69
N PHE A 10 -9.57 3.55 14.28
CA PHE A 10 -8.46 4.16 13.58
C PHE A 10 -7.51 3.12 12.97
N SER A 11 -7.17 2.08 13.74
CA SER A 11 -6.41 0.92 13.27
C SER A 11 -7.08 0.22 12.07
N GLY A 12 -8.42 0.10 12.11
CA GLY A 12 -9.21 -0.48 11.03
C GLY A 12 -9.16 0.37 9.76
N ALA A 13 -9.37 1.68 9.87
CA ALA A 13 -9.29 2.60 8.73
C ALA A 13 -7.91 2.59 8.07
N ILE A 14 -6.84 2.53 8.87
CA ILE A 14 -5.47 2.36 8.36
C ILE A 14 -5.36 1.04 7.61
N LEU A 15 -5.75 -0.09 8.23
CA LEU A 15 -5.64 -1.40 7.61
C LEU A 15 -6.41 -1.48 6.28
N ASP A 16 -7.63 -0.97 6.26
CA ASP A 16 -8.50 -0.96 5.08
C ASP A 16 -7.88 -0.17 3.93
N ALA A 17 -7.29 1.00 4.20
CA ALA A 17 -6.59 1.80 3.19
C ALA A 17 -5.42 1.04 2.55
N TYR A 18 -4.62 0.30 3.34
CA TYR A 18 -3.51 -0.47 2.80
C TYR A 18 -3.94 -1.78 2.13
N ILE A 19 -5.08 -2.36 2.52
CA ILE A 19 -5.69 -3.46 1.78
C ILE A 19 -6.18 -2.97 0.42
N ASP A 20 -6.82 -1.80 0.36
CA ASP A 20 -7.26 -1.19 -0.90
C ASP A 20 -6.07 -0.90 -1.82
N LEU A 21 -4.97 -0.36 -1.29
CA LEU A 21 -3.73 -0.14 -2.05
C LEU A 21 -3.23 -1.43 -2.71
N ILE A 22 -3.23 -2.56 -2.00
CA ILE A 22 -2.85 -3.85 -2.55
C ILE A 22 -3.81 -4.29 -3.65
N ASN A 23 -5.11 -4.19 -3.41
CA ASN A 23 -6.11 -4.58 -4.39
C ASN A 23 -6.00 -3.77 -5.68
N ARG A 24 -5.72 -2.47 -5.56
CA ARG A 24 -5.49 -1.60 -6.71
C ARG A 24 -4.24 -1.99 -7.49
N VAL A 25 -3.14 -2.32 -6.82
CA VAL A 25 -1.94 -2.86 -7.48
C VAL A 25 -2.23 -4.18 -8.20
N LYS A 26 -3.03 -5.08 -7.60
CA LYS A 26 -3.46 -6.33 -8.27
C LYS A 26 -4.29 -6.04 -9.53
N GLN A 27 -5.19 -5.07 -9.47
CA GLN A 27 -6.04 -4.66 -10.60
C GLN A 27 -5.19 -4.10 -11.75
N ILE A 28 -4.27 -3.17 -11.45
CA ILE A 28 -3.40 -2.53 -12.47
C ILE A 28 -2.43 -3.56 -13.09
N SER A 29 -1.80 -4.40 -12.26
CA SER A 29 -0.81 -5.37 -12.74
C SER A 29 -1.40 -6.64 -13.36
N GLY A 30 -2.67 -6.92 -13.11
CA GLY A 30 -3.29 -8.22 -13.42
C GLY A 30 -2.73 -9.41 -12.62
N ARG A 31 -1.92 -9.17 -11.57
CA ARG A 31 -1.32 -10.23 -10.74
C ARG A 31 -2.12 -10.47 -9.46
N SER A 32 -3.06 -11.42 -9.53
CA SER A 32 -3.86 -11.84 -8.37
C SER A 32 -3.25 -12.99 -7.56
N ASP A 33 -2.18 -13.62 -8.05
CA ASP A 33 -1.50 -14.77 -7.44
C ASP A 33 -0.54 -14.39 -6.30
N LEU A 34 -0.15 -13.11 -6.22
CA LEU A 34 0.75 -12.58 -5.21
C LEU A 34 0.02 -11.62 -4.26
N ASP A 35 0.58 -11.39 -3.07
CA ASP A 35 0.02 -10.48 -2.07
C ASP A 35 1.13 -9.79 -1.27
N GLY A 36 0.82 -8.68 -0.61
CA GLY A 36 1.71 -7.96 0.30
C GLY A 36 3.03 -7.56 -0.37
N SER A 37 4.14 -7.68 0.36
CA SER A 37 5.46 -7.29 -0.13
C SER A 37 5.94 -8.08 -1.36
N PRO A 38 5.73 -9.41 -1.46
CA PRO A 38 6.03 -10.15 -2.68
C PRO A 38 5.38 -9.58 -3.95
N LEU A 39 4.10 -9.17 -3.87
CA LEU A 39 3.42 -8.50 -4.98
C LEU A 39 4.16 -7.20 -5.36
N MET A 40 4.42 -6.33 -4.39
CA MET A 40 5.06 -5.03 -4.64
C MET A 40 6.46 -5.18 -5.24
N GLN A 41 7.26 -6.13 -4.74
CA GLN A 41 8.61 -6.39 -5.25
C GLN A 41 8.61 -6.94 -6.68
N GLN A 42 7.60 -7.72 -7.04
CA GLN A 42 7.48 -8.28 -8.38
C GLN A 42 7.01 -7.24 -9.39
N VAL A 43 5.90 -6.54 -9.10
CA VAL A 43 5.24 -5.65 -10.07
C VAL A 43 6.02 -4.36 -10.30
N PHE A 44 6.74 -3.86 -9.29
CA PHE A 44 7.54 -2.63 -9.38
C PHE A 44 9.05 -2.89 -9.54
N SER A 45 9.47 -4.12 -9.85
CA SER A 45 10.89 -4.46 -10.00
C SER A 45 11.59 -3.52 -11.01
N PRO A 46 12.75 -2.92 -10.70
CA PRO A 46 13.45 -2.06 -11.66
C PRO A 46 14.03 -2.85 -12.85
N ARG A 47 14.13 -4.18 -12.74
CA ARG A 47 14.67 -5.03 -13.82
C ARG A 47 13.63 -5.40 -14.86
N ASN A 48 12.39 -5.63 -14.43
CA ASN A 48 11.30 -6.03 -15.30
C ASN A 48 9.96 -5.58 -14.68
N PRO A 49 9.69 -4.26 -14.68
CA PRO A 49 8.48 -3.72 -14.06
C PRO A 49 7.25 -4.12 -14.87
N GLN A 50 6.20 -4.55 -14.17
CA GLN A 50 4.86 -4.65 -14.75
C GLN A 50 4.12 -3.32 -14.63
N ILE A 51 4.45 -2.55 -13.59
CA ILE A 51 3.97 -1.18 -13.41
C ILE A 51 5.21 -0.28 -13.36
N ILE A 52 5.30 0.60 -14.36
CA ILE A 52 6.37 1.60 -14.49
C ILE A 52 5.90 2.86 -13.76
N LEU A 53 6.64 3.25 -12.71
CA LEU A 53 6.38 4.44 -11.90
C LEU A 53 7.38 5.57 -12.23
N SER A 54 8.56 5.23 -12.73
CA SER A 54 9.57 6.18 -13.21
C SER A 54 10.41 5.53 -14.31
N ASP A 55 10.95 6.35 -15.21
CA ASP A 55 11.95 5.94 -16.20
C ASP A 55 13.35 5.82 -15.59
N ASP A 56 13.55 6.38 -14.38
CA ASP A 56 14.78 6.23 -13.61
C ASP A 56 14.73 4.94 -12.75
N GLN A 57 15.77 4.10 -12.88
CA GLN A 57 15.81 2.80 -12.18
C GLN A 57 15.93 2.94 -10.66
N ASP A 58 16.63 3.95 -10.16
CA ASP A 58 16.80 4.17 -8.72
C ASP A 58 15.50 4.70 -8.12
N GLU A 59 14.77 5.58 -8.82
CA GLU A 59 13.44 6.02 -8.42
C GLU A 59 12.42 4.88 -8.44
N GLN A 60 12.39 4.09 -9.52
CA GLN A 60 11.54 2.90 -9.62
C GLN A 60 11.81 1.94 -8.45
N GLN A 61 13.09 1.70 -8.14
CA GLN A 61 13.50 0.86 -7.02
C GLN A 61 13.11 1.47 -5.67
N GLY A 62 13.23 2.79 -5.53
CA GLY A 62 12.81 3.54 -4.34
C GLY A 62 11.31 3.38 -4.08
N PHE A 63 10.46 3.59 -5.10
CA PHE A 63 9.03 3.37 -4.97
C PHE A 63 8.70 1.92 -4.64
N MET A 64 9.33 0.95 -5.31
CA MET A 64 9.16 -0.46 -4.97
C MET A 64 9.38 -0.72 -3.47
N TRP A 65 10.42 -0.13 -2.88
CA TRP A 65 10.69 -0.26 -1.43
C TRP A 65 9.67 0.45 -0.55
N LEU A 66 9.21 1.65 -0.94
CA LEU A 66 8.17 2.37 -0.21
C LEU A 66 6.87 1.56 -0.16
N PHE A 67 6.41 1.05 -1.30
CA PHE A 67 5.21 0.22 -1.38
C PHE A 67 5.39 -1.08 -0.59
N ALA A 68 6.48 -1.81 -0.82
CA ALA A 68 6.73 -3.09 -0.14
C ALA A 68 6.87 -2.94 1.37
N GLY A 69 7.57 -1.91 1.83
CA GLY A 69 7.79 -1.59 3.24
C GLY A 69 6.51 -1.17 3.94
N ALA A 70 5.70 -0.33 3.30
CA ALA A 70 4.43 0.13 3.88
C ALA A 70 3.47 -1.03 4.13
N VAL A 71 3.24 -1.89 3.13
CA VAL A 71 2.34 -3.05 3.30
C VAL A 71 2.89 -4.08 4.27
N MET A 72 4.22 -4.24 4.35
CA MET A 72 4.87 -5.13 5.31
C MET A 72 4.68 -4.65 6.75
N ALA A 73 4.85 -3.36 6.97
CA ALA A 73 4.77 -2.77 8.31
C ALA A 73 3.35 -2.81 8.86
N ILE A 74 2.34 -2.63 8.00
CA ILE A 74 0.96 -2.39 8.43
C ILE A 74 0.13 -3.68 8.47
N ARG A 75 0.36 -4.61 7.54
CA ARG A 75 -0.36 -5.89 7.51
C ARG A 75 0.30 -6.99 8.35
N ASN A 76 1.42 -6.71 9.01
CA ASN A 76 2.02 -7.68 9.92
C ASN A 76 1.07 -7.91 11.11
N PRO A 77 0.52 -9.12 11.33
CA PRO A 77 -0.38 -9.39 12.45
C PRO A 77 0.27 -9.16 13.82
N LYS A 78 1.62 -9.10 13.86
CA LYS A 78 2.41 -8.77 15.05
C LYS A 78 2.77 -7.28 15.14
N ALA A 79 2.27 -6.42 14.26
CA ALA A 79 2.46 -4.97 14.35
C ALA A 79 1.58 -4.38 15.45
N HIS A 80 2.00 -4.58 16.70
CA HIS A 80 1.31 -4.05 17.89
C HIS A 80 1.14 -2.52 17.81
N LYS A 81 2.02 -1.84 17.06
CA LYS A 81 1.96 -0.38 16.85
C LYS A 81 0.74 0.09 16.08
N ILE A 82 0.17 -0.73 15.18
CA ILE A 82 -1.00 -0.35 14.37
C ILE A 82 -2.29 -0.78 15.06
N THR A 83 -2.31 -1.93 15.75
CA THR A 83 -3.52 -2.43 16.41
C THR A 83 -4.04 -1.51 17.51
N ASP A 84 -3.14 -0.77 18.17
CA ASP A 84 -3.45 0.05 19.34
C ASP A 84 -3.55 1.56 19.04
N VAL A 85 -3.64 1.94 17.75
CA VAL A 85 -3.77 3.34 17.35
C VAL A 85 -5.14 3.87 17.79
N THR A 86 -5.11 4.79 18.74
CA THR A 86 -6.29 5.50 19.28
C THR A 86 -6.18 7.02 19.12
N ASP A 87 -5.04 7.51 18.65
CA ASP A 87 -4.78 8.93 18.41
C ASP A 87 -5.20 9.34 16.98
N PRO A 88 -6.11 10.30 16.82
CA PRO A 88 -6.54 10.79 15.51
C PRO A 88 -5.38 11.31 14.66
N GLN A 89 -4.39 11.99 15.27
CA GLN A 89 -3.29 12.61 14.53
C GLN A 89 -2.39 11.54 13.89
N ARG A 90 -1.96 10.54 14.66
CA ARG A 90 -1.24 9.37 14.12
C ARG A 90 -2.03 8.64 13.06
N THR A 91 -3.35 8.57 13.20
CA THR A 91 -4.21 7.94 12.19
C THR A 91 -4.14 8.68 10.87
N LEU A 92 -4.26 10.01 10.92
CA LEU A 92 -4.14 10.86 9.74
C LEU A 92 -2.76 10.74 9.09
N GLU A 93 -1.68 10.59 9.84
CA GLU A 93 -0.33 10.41 9.28
C GLU A 93 -0.22 9.12 8.45
N TRP A 94 -0.74 8.01 8.96
CA TRP A 94 -0.77 6.75 8.23
C TRP A 94 -1.68 6.80 6.99
N LEU A 95 -2.87 7.41 7.12
CA LEU A 95 -3.78 7.59 5.99
C LEU A 95 -3.19 8.54 4.94
N SER A 96 -2.48 9.58 5.37
CA SER A 96 -1.78 10.50 4.45
C SER A 96 -0.70 9.78 3.68
N PHE A 97 0.05 8.88 4.34
CA PHE A 97 1.05 8.08 3.65
C PHE A 97 0.40 7.11 2.64
N ALA A 98 -0.68 6.43 3.00
CA ALA A 98 -1.46 5.63 2.05
C ALA A 98 -1.93 6.48 0.85
N SER A 99 -2.43 7.69 1.12
CA SER A 99 -2.89 8.62 0.09
C SER A 99 -1.78 9.04 -0.88
N VAL A 100 -0.54 9.20 -0.40
CA VAL A 100 0.61 9.48 -1.29
C VAL A 100 0.85 8.30 -2.24
N LEU A 101 0.82 7.06 -1.73
CA LEU A 101 1.02 5.87 -2.57
C LEU A 101 -0.12 5.68 -3.58
N HIS A 102 -1.36 5.96 -3.20
CA HIS A 102 -2.48 5.96 -4.14
C HIS A 102 -2.34 7.04 -5.22
N ARG A 103 -1.86 8.24 -4.87
CA ARG A 103 -1.63 9.31 -5.84
C ARG A 103 -0.61 8.89 -6.91
N VAL A 104 0.46 8.23 -6.51
CA VAL A 104 1.46 7.68 -7.44
C VAL A 104 0.82 6.69 -8.43
N LEU A 105 -0.17 5.89 -7.99
CA LEU A 105 -0.93 5.02 -8.89
C LEU A 105 -1.93 5.78 -9.78
N ASP A 106 -2.55 6.86 -9.28
CA ASP A 106 -3.43 7.72 -10.10
C ASP A 106 -2.65 8.33 -11.27
N ASP A 107 -1.44 8.82 -11.00
CA ASP A 107 -0.65 9.56 -11.98
C ASP A 107 -0.28 8.68 -13.18
N ILE A 108 0.00 7.38 -12.97
CA ILE A 108 0.28 6.44 -14.06
C ILE A 108 -0.99 6.04 -14.85
N GLU A 109 -2.15 5.94 -14.20
CA GLU A 109 -3.41 5.59 -14.89
C GLU A 109 -3.89 6.74 -15.77
N ASN A 110 -3.65 7.99 -15.35
CA ASN A 110 -3.98 9.15 -16.18
C ASN A 110 -3.09 9.26 -17.41
N LEU A 111 -1.80 8.90 -17.29
CA LEU A 111 -0.88 8.87 -18.42
C LEU A 111 -1.21 7.77 -19.45
N SER A 112 -1.73 6.62 -19.01
CA SER A 112 -2.10 5.52 -19.92
C SER A 112 -3.43 5.75 -20.65
N ASN A 113 -4.29 6.64 -20.14
CA ASN A 113 -5.58 6.99 -20.73
C ASN A 113 -5.58 8.31 -21.54
N SER A 114 -4.43 8.98 -21.66
CA SER A 114 -4.24 10.23 -22.44
C SER A 114 -3.60 9.95 -23.79
#